data_AF-A0A7C2YQS4-F1
#
_entry.id   AF-A0A7C2YQS4-F1
#
_cell.length_a   1.000
_cell.length_b   1.000
_cell.length_c   1.000
_cell.angle_alpha   90.00
_cell.angle_beta   90.00
_cell.angle_gamma   90.00
#
_symmetry.space_group_name_H-M   'P 1'
#
loop_
_entity.id
_entity.type
_entity.pdbx_description
1 polymer ?
#
loop_
_entity_poly.entity_id
_entity_poly.type
_entity_poly.pdbx_seq_one_letter_code
_entity_poly.pdbx_strand_id
1 'polypeptide(L)'
;MQTLPTTKPAERSSGSVERQRRAPLDSYYDARERVCASRTFEWLRESVYTYHKDQAETGDPAPSIVLTGSWWITRTPELMRVDVFLETPSITAEGLGGKGLPFHASVFYWGKTGEIILYAGRDTDGKAGSGVLYQPGSNGFGLPIPPLGSIHANLVFLAGVSPLRLMDSEPSDWKLLEVNENEWVFERVPDAQARARTEGWLRFDRIEVRLSRKHDDSPARLEIVRGNSIEKWETLEYTQVENTWMPSKVRCESRVGSSEFQIVYQLQRHARSGSVIVDIPKGAPVLDWRARGRGYWTAPLHEIALRVDIPPAVGSDESREAQGSGGVPSQPLTEWGPVLERSIRESLREIERRRRQSAP
;
A
#
# COMPACT_ATOMS: atom_id res chain seq x y z
N MET A 1 72.06 -13.55 15.57
CA MET A 1 70.84 -14.34 15.25
C MET A 1 70.06 -14.50 16.54
N GLN A 2 68.94 -13.80 16.65
CA GLN A 2 68.07 -13.79 17.84
C GLN A 2 67.12 -14.99 17.80
N THR A 3 67.00 -15.70 18.93
CA THR A 3 65.97 -16.71 19.16
C THR A 3 65.08 -16.25 20.31
N LEU A 4 63.77 -16.25 20.06
CA LEU A 4 62.71 -15.86 20.98
C LEU A 4 62.59 -16.83 22.17
N PRO A 5 62.19 -16.35 23.35
CA PRO A 5 61.49 -17.14 24.35
C PRO A 5 59.97 -17.00 24.23
N THR A 6 59.29 -18.10 24.50
CA THR A 6 57.85 -18.34 24.51
C THR A 6 57.14 -17.61 25.66
N THR A 7 56.00 -16.97 25.40
CA THR A 7 55.11 -16.42 26.45
C THR A 7 53.64 -16.82 26.27
N LYS A 8 53.02 -17.08 27.43
CA LYS A 8 51.70 -17.63 27.78
C LYS A 8 50.47 -16.99 27.11
N PRO A 9 49.31 -17.69 27.11
CA PRO A 9 48.04 -17.18 26.59
C PRO A 9 47.42 -16.17 27.57
N ALA A 10 46.95 -15.04 27.03
CA ALA A 10 46.16 -14.05 27.77
C ALA A 10 44.67 -14.14 27.38
N GLU A 11 43.86 -13.85 28.38
CA GLU A 11 42.42 -14.04 28.52
C GLU A 11 41.56 -13.43 27.40
N ARG A 12 40.51 -14.16 27.01
CA ARG A 12 39.45 -13.65 26.14
C ARG A 12 38.58 -12.68 26.94
N SER A 13 38.64 -11.40 26.60
CA SER A 13 37.64 -10.43 27.01
C SER A 13 36.31 -10.72 26.30
N SER A 14 35.28 -10.95 27.10
CA SER A 14 33.89 -11.08 26.68
C SER A 14 33.33 -9.71 26.29
N GLY A 15 33.52 -9.34 25.02
CA GLY A 15 32.78 -8.24 24.39
C GLY A 15 31.46 -8.74 23.84
N SER A 16 30.35 -8.49 24.54
CA SER A 16 29.01 -8.69 24.05
C SER A 16 28.72 -7.72 22.90
N VAL A 17 29.05 -8.12 21.68
CA VAL A 17 28.57 -7.44 20.47
C VAL A 17 27.09 -7.78 20.34
N GLU A 18 26.27 -6.83 20.73
CA GLU A 18 24.85 -6.77 20.42
C GLU A 18 24.69 -6.90 18.90
N ARG A 19 24.40 -8.13 18.45
CA ARG A 19 24.11 -8.42 17.05
C ARG A 19 22.81 -7.69 16.70
N GLN A 20 22.92 -6.45 16.24
CA GLN A 20 21.92 -5.87 15.35
C GLN A 20 21.81 -6.82 14.15
N ARG A 21 20.78 -7.68 14.16
CA ARG A 21 20.38 -8.45 13.00
C ARG A 21 19.96 -7.44 11.94
N ARG A 22 20.90 -6.99 11.12
CA ARG A 22 20.59 -6.31 9.86
C ARG A 22 19.73 -7.29 9.07
N ALA A 23 18.54 -6.87 8.69
CA ALA A 23 17.72 -7.64 7.77
C ALA A 23 18.54 -7.88 6.48
N PRO A 24 18.41 -9.05 5.84
CA PRO A 24 19.06 -9.32 4.57
C PRO A 24 18.75 -8.20 3.57
N LEU A 25 19.79 -7.65 2.92
CA LEU A 25 19.68 -6.57 1.94
C LEU A 25 18.64 -6.89 0.86
N ASP A 26 18.51 -8.17 0.50
CA ASP A 26 17.67 -8.67 -0.60
C ASP A 26 16.16 -8.48 -0.41
N SER A 27 15.70 -8.09 0.78
CA SER A 27 14.25 -7.94 1.04
C SER A 27 13.70 -6.53 0.77
N TYR A 28 14.58 -5.53 0.70
CA TYR A 28 14.21 -4.12 0.57
C TYR A 28 14.91 -3.47 -0.62
N TYR A 29 14.18 -2.66 -1.39
CA TYR A 29 14.70 -2.08 -2.63
C TYR A 29 15.73 -0.98 -2.39
N ASP A 30 15.60 -0.18 -1.32
CA ASP A 30 16.48 0.95 -1.05
C ASP A 30 16.71 1.20 0.46
N ALA A 31 17.55 2.18 0.80
CA ALA A 31 17.86 2.54 2.18
C ALA A 31 16.66 3.12 2.93
N ARG A 32 15.81 3.88 2.23
CA ARG A 32 14.58 4.47 2.77
C ARG A 32 13.62 3.40 3.25
N GLU A 33 13.38 2.38 2.42
CA GLU A 33 12.48 1.31 2.74
C GLU A 33 12.97 0.50 3.95
N ARG A 34 14.30 0.33 4.09
CA ARG A 34 14.92 -0.31 5.26
C ARG A 34 14.70 0.49 6.55
N VAL A 35 14.96 1.80 6.53
CA VAL A 35 14.73 2.66 7.71
C VAL A 35 13.25 2.66 8.07
N CYS A 36 12.38 2.82 7.09
CA CYS A 36 10.94 2.88 7.32
C CYS A 36 10.35 1.55 7.80
N ALA A 37 10.98 0.40 7.51
CA ALA A 37 10.49 -0.92 7.93
C ALA A 37 10.44 -1.14 9.46
N SER A 38 10.95 -0.20 10.26
CA SER A 38 10.89 -0.24 11.74
C SER A 38 10.32 1.05 12.33
N ARG A 39 9.56 1.81 11.53
CA ARG A 39 9.06 3.13 11.89
C ARG A 39 7.55 3.22 11.82
N THR A 40 7.01 4.04 12.70
CA THR A 40 5.61 4.45 12.72
C THR A 40 5.53 5.88 12.24
N PHE A 41 4.61 6.16 11.32
CA PHE A 41 4.37 7.49 10.78
C PHE A 41 2.91 7.87 10.97
N GLU A 42 2.67 9.10 11.41
CA GLU A 42 1.36 9.69 11.57
C GLU A 42 1.24 10.88 10.61
N TRP A 43 0.29 10.81 9.67
CA TRP A 43 0.06 11.83 8.66
C TRP A 43 -1.32 12.40 8.79
N LEU A 44 -1.40 13.73 8.74
CA LEU A 44 -2.66 14.44 8.52
C LEU A 44 -2.88 14.57 7.01
N ARG A 45 -4.13 14.39 6.57
CA ARG A 45 -4.57 14.60 5.19
C ARG A 45 -5.60 15.72 5.17
N GLU A 46 -5.40 16.69 4.31
CA GLU A 46 -6.42 17.66 3.91
C GLU A 46 -6.66 17.52 2.41
N SER A 47 -7.90 17.57 1.96
CA SER A 47 -8.22 17.52 0.54
C SER A 47 -9.33 18.49 0.17
N VAL A 48 -9.13 19.19 -0.94
CA VAL A 48 -10.19 19.88 -1.66
C VAL A 48 -10.75 18.90 -2.69
N TYR A 49 -12.03 18.58 -2.56
CA TYR A 49 -12.78 17.78 -3.51
C TYR A 49 -13.66 18.69 -4.35
N THR A 50 -13.57 18.58 -5.66
CA THR A 50 -14.37 19.37 -6.62
C THR A 50 -15.17 18.44 -7.52
N TYR A 51 -16.46 18.73 -7.70
CA TYR A 51 -17.36 17.92 -8.51
C TYR A 51 -17.84 18.66 -9.77
N HIS A 52 -17.47 18.11 -10.92
CA HIS A 52 -17.77 18.62 -12.26
C HIS A 52 -18.91 17.80 -12.88
N LYS A 53 -20.15 18.06 -12.46
CA LYS A 53 -21.35 17.48 -13.09
C LYS A 53 -21.57 18.14 -14.45
N ASP A 54 -21.68 17.36 -15.52
CA ASP A 54 -22.06 17.74 -16.90
C ASP A 54 -22.07 19.26 -17.15
N GLN A 55 -20.89 19.87 -17.31
CA GLN A 55 -20.76 21.31 -17.47
C GLN A 55 -21.30 21.76 -18.84
N ALA A 56 -22.61 21.97 -18.91
CA ALA A 56 -23.22 22.88 -19.84
C ALA A 56 -23.09 24.31 -19.28
N GLU A 57 -22.17 25.08 -19.89
CA GLU A 57 -22.27 26.52 -20.20
C GLU A 57 -22.79 27.53 -19.15
N THR A 58 -22.74 27.25 -17.85
CA THR A 58 -23.26 28.20 -16.83
C THR A 58 -22.22 29.17 -16.28
N GLY A 59 -20.93 28.94 -16.52
CA GLY A 59 -19.85 29.86 -16.09
C GLY A 59 -19.59 29.90 -14.58
N ASP A 60 -20.40 29.23 -13.77
CA ASP A 60 -20.22 29.11 -12.33
C ASP A 60 -19.07 28.15 -11.97
N PRO A 61 -18.29 28.44 -10.93
CA PRO A 61 -17.23 27.54 -10.47
C PRO A 61 -17.83 26.22 -9.97
N ALA A 62 -17.17 25.11 -10.30
CA ALA A 62 -17.61 23.79 -9.85
C ALA A 62 -17.66 23.72 -8.31
N PRO A 63 -18.71 23.14 -7.71
CA PRO A 63 -18.84 23.04 -6.26
C PRO A 63 -17.69 22.24 -5.66
N SER A 64 -17.18 22.70 -4.53
CA SER A 64 -16.06 22.08 -3.82
C SER A 64 -16.29 21.97 -2.31
N ILE A 65 -15.60 21.02 -1.68
CA ILE A 65 -15.62 20.80 -0.24
C ILE A 65 -14.23 20.44 0.30
N VAL A 66 -13.91 20.94 1.49
CA VAL A 66 -12.70 20.53 2.23
C VAL A 66 -13.02 19.32 3.10
N LEU A 67 -12.23 18.27 2.94
CA LEU A 67 -12.32 17.01 3.67
C LEU A 67 -10.98 16.74 4.35
N THR A 68 -11.05 16.20 5.55
CA THR A 68 -9.88 15.83 6.34
C THR A 68 -9.72 14.32 6.42
N GLY A 69 -8.57 13.88 6.85
CA GLY A 69 -8.29 12.47 7.09
C GLY A 69 -6.97 12.28 7.80
N SER A 70 -6.67 11.05 8.13
CA SER A 70 -5.44 10.71 8.84
C SER A 70 -4.99 9.30 8.46
N TRP A 71 -3.67 9.14 8.47
CA TRP A 71 -3.01 7.87 8.18
C TRP A 71 -2.05 7.54 9.30
N TRP A 72 -2.16 6.33 9.84
CA TRP A 72 -1.20 5.77 10.77
C TRP A 72 -0.55 4.55 10.14
N ILE A 73 0.74 4.63 9.89
CA ILE A 73 1.49 3.60 9.18
C ILE A 73 2.54 3.06 10.14
N THR A 74 2.28 1.89 10.72
CA THR A 74 3.20 1.22 11.63
C THR A 74 3.88 0.07 10.91
N ARG A 75 5.21 0.11 10.81
CA ARG A 75 5.98 -0.94 10.14
C ARG A 75 6.89 -1.69 11.10
N THR A 76 6.88 -3.01 10.97
CA THR A 76 7.90 -3.92 11.48
C THR A 76 8.43 -4.74 10.30
N PRO A 77 9.59 -5.41 10.43
CA PRO A 77 10.12 -6.24 9.35
C PRO A 77 9.17 -7.34 8.87
N GLU A 78 8.31 -7.86 9.76
CA GLU A 78 7.37 -8.94 9.45
C GLU A 78 5.94 -8.49 9.18
N LEU A 79 5.57 -7.25 9.52
CA LEU A 79 4.19 -6.78 9.45
C LEU A 79 4.13 -5.26 9.32
N MET A 80 3.39 -4.77 8.33
CA MET A 80 3.00 -3.37 8.22
C MET A 80 1.49 -3.25 8.44
N ARG A 81 1.09 -2.28 9.27
CA ARG A 81 -0.30 -1.85 9.43
C ARG A 81 -0.45 -0.44 8.87
N VAL A 82 -1.47 -0.24 8.06
CA VAL A 82 -1.92 1.08 7.57
C VAL A 82 -3.33 1.28 8.07
N ASP A 83 -3.53 2.16 9.04
CA ASP A 83 -4.85 2.64 9.43
C ASP A 83 -5.17 3.92 8.69
N VAL A 84 -6.39 4.00 8.17
CA VAL A 84 -6.85 5.13 7.39
C VAL A 84 -8.22 5.58 7.88
N PHE A 85 -8.34 6.87 8.14
CA PHE A 85 -9.62 7.53 8.35
C PHE A 85 -9.75 8.68 7.35
N LEU A 86 -10.84 8.74 6.61
CA LEU A 86 -11.06 9.74 5.57
C LEU A 86 -12.50 10.25 5.66
N GLU A 87 -12.67 11.57 5.75
CA GLU A 87 -13.94 12.18 5.39
C GLU A 87 -14.17 12.00 3.89
N THR A 88 -15.40 11.69 3.51
CA THR A 88 -15.80 11.45 2.11
C THR A 88 -16.79 12.52 1.68
N PRO A 89 -16.90 12.83 0.37
CA PRO A 89 -17.97 13.67 -0.12
C PRO A 89 -19.29 12.87 -0.21
N SER A 90 -20.41 13.53 0.06
CA SER A 90 -21.75 13.01 -0.28
C SER A 90 -22.10 13.46 -1.69
N ILE A 91 -22.24 12.52 -2.63
CA ILE A 91 -22.61 12.80 -4.02
C ILE A 91 -24.01 12.23 -4.25
N THR A 92 -24.95 13.09 -4.61
CA THR A 92 -26.34 12.72 -4.91
C THR A 92 -26.67 13.04 -6.37
N ALA A 93 -27.89 12.72 -6.81
CA ALA A 93 -28.36 13.08 -8.14
C ALA A 93 -28.34 14.61 -8.36
N GLU A 94 -28.48 15.41 -7.31
CA GLU A 94 -28.47 16.88 -7.34
C GLU A 94 -27.04 17.44 -7.43
N GLY A 95 -26.01 16.67 -7.05
CA GLY A 95 -24.61 17.07 -7.10
C GLY A 95 -23.88 16.82 -5.78
N LEU A 96 -22.95 17.72 -5.43
CA LEU A 96 -22.19 17.64 -4.18
C LEU A 96 -23.06 18.12 -3.00
N GLY A 97 -23.47 17.19 -2.14
CA GLY A 97 -24.38 17.43 -1.01
C GLY A 97 -23.70 17.67 0.34
N GLY A 98 -22.36 17.78 0.39
CA GLY A 98 -21.61 18.00 1.63
C GLY A 98 -20.70 16.82 1.99
N LYS A 99 -20.49 16.58 3.29
CA LYS A 99 -19.72 15.42 3.80
C LYS A 99 -20.62 14.18 3.87
N GLY A 100 -20.11 13.06 3.39
CA GLY A 100 -20.75 11.75 3.46
C GLY A 100 -20.33 10.96 4.70
N LEU A 101 -20.64 9.67 4.70
CA LEU A 101 -20.18 8.75 5.74
C LEU A 101 -18.65 8.59 5.65
N PRO A 102 -17.92 8.78 6.76
CA PRO A 102 -16.47 8.66 6.73
C PRO A 102 -16.08 7.23 6.39
N PHE A 103 -14.94 7.11 5.71
CA PHE A 103 -14.33 5.85 5.38
C PHE A 103 -13.26 5.54 6.43
N HIS A 104 -13.33 4.36 7.06
CA HIS A 104 -12.35 3.89 8.02
C HIS A 104 -11.96 2.45 7.70
N ALA A 105 -10.66 2.18 7.63
CA ALA A 105 -10.15 0.83 7.43
C ALA A 105 -8.75 0.65 8.01
N SER A 106 -8.37 -0.62 8.21
CA SER A 106 -6.97 -1.03 8.32
C SER A 106 -6.57 -1.94 7.19
N VAL A 107 -5.30 -1.87 6.83
CA VAL A 107 -4.64 -2.88 6.01
C VAL A 107 -3.46 -3.44 6.76
N PHE A 108 -3.38 -4.76 6.81
CA PHE A 108 -2.24 -5.49 7.32
C PHE A 108 -1.51 -6.17 6.17
N TYR A 109 -0.26 -5.81 5.96
CA TYR A 109 0.65 -6.46 5.02
C TYR A 109 1.62 -7.33 5.80
N TRP A 110 1.39 -8.63 5.72
CA TRP A 110 2.21 -9.64 6.39
C TRP A 110 3.36 -10.07 5.51
N GLY A 111 4.52 -10.26 6.14
CA GLY A 111 5.77 -10.60 5.50
C GLY A 111 6.57 -9.36 5.07
N LYS A 112 7.75 -9.62 4.50
CA LYS A 112 8.75 -8.59 4.21
C LYS A 112 8.34 -7.69 3.05
N THR A 113 7.49 -8.18 2.16
CA THR A 113 7.09 -7.48 0.93
C THR A 113 5.58 -7.41 0.75
N GLY A 114 4.80 -7.76 1.78
CA GLY A 114 3.34 -7.85 1.70
C GLY A 114 2.85 -9.16 1.10
N GLU A 115 3.49 -10.27 1.46
CA GLU A 115 3.17 -11.61 0.96
C GLU A 115 1.71 -12.03 1.14
N ILE A 116 1.10 -11.54 2.22
CA ILE A 116 -0.32 -11.69 2.52
C ILE A 116 -0.87 -10.32 2.89
N ILE A 117 -2.02 -9.95 2.36
CA ILE A 117 -2.68 -8.66 2.61
C ILE A 117 -4.03 -8.93 3.24
N LEU A 118 -4.32 -8.30 4.37
CA LEU A 118 -5.62 -8.35 5.02
C LEU A 118 -6.18 -6.93 5.10
N TYR A 119 -7.26 -6.69 4.37
CA TYR A 119 -8.09 -5.51 4.54
C TYR A 119 -9.09 -5.76 5.68
N ALA A 120 -9.33 -4.77 6.52
CA ALA A 120 -10.36 -4.78 7.54
C ALA A 120 -11.16 -3.47 7.48
N GLY A 121 -12.46 -3.57 7.17
CA GLY A 121 -13.37 -2.42 7.22
C GLY A 121 -13.71 -2.08 8.66
N ARG A 122 -13.67 -0.78 9.01
CA ARG A 122 -13.96 -0.31 10.37
C ARG A 122 -15.18 0.59 10.39
N ASP A 123 -15.88 0.53 11.52
CA ASP A 123 -16.92 1.50 11.83
C ASP A 123 -16.33 2.84 12.29
N THR A 124 -17.21 3.78 12.61
CA THR A 124 -16.85 5.12 13.09
C THR A 124 -16.15 5.10 14.45
N ASP A 125 -16.36 4.05 15.25
CA ASP A 125 -15.69 3.84 16.54
C ASP A 125 -14.33 3.13 16.38
N GLY A 126 -13.96 2.79 15.15
CA GLY A 126 -12.72 2.10 14.81
C GLY A 126 -12.72 0.61 15.11
N LYS A 127 -13.87 -0.02 15.30
CA LYS A 127 -13.98 -1.47 15.45
C LYS A 127 -14.04 -2.13 14.07
N ALA A 128 -13.25 -3.18 13.89
CA ALA A 128 -13.28 -3.97 12.66
C ALA A 128 -14.53 -4.87 12.63
N GLY A 129 -15.34 -4.75 11.58
CA GLY A 129 -16.58 -5.52 11.42
C GLY A 129 -16.48 -6.66 10.39
N SER A 130 -15.57 -6.55 9.43
CA SER A 130 -15.34 -7.55 8.39
C SER A 130 -13.94 -7.39 7.79
N GLY A 131 -13.48 -8.41 7.06
CA GLY A 131 -12.21 -8.36 6.37
C GLY A 131 -12.16 -9.09 5.04
N VAL A 132 -11.10 -8.83 4.30
CA VAL A 132 -10.80 -9.48 3.02
C VAL A 132 -9.32 -9.85 3.00
N LEU A 133 -9.03 -11.13 2.80
CA LEU A 133 -7.69 -11.71 2.87
C LEU A 133 -7.19 -12.08 1.47
N TYR A 134 -5.98 -11.68 1.14
CA TYR A 134 -5.32 -11.95 -0.13
C TYR A 134 -3.91 -12.52 0.07
N GLN A 135 -3.41 -13.28 -0.90
CA GLN A 135 -2.03 -13.80 -0.90
C GLN A 135 -1.41 -13.61 -2.28
N PRO A 136 -0.93 -12.39 -2.60
CA PRO A 136 -0.30 -12.11 -3.88
C PRO A 136 1.04 -12.84 -4.06
N GLY A 137 1.68 -13.28 -2.98
CA GLY A 137 3.07 -13.72 -3.01
C GLY A 137 4.00 -12.50 -2.93
N SER A 138 5.13 -12.47 -3.63
CA SER A 138 6.07 -11.35 -3.49
C SER A 138 5.45 -9.98 -3.82
N ASN A 139 6.01 -8.92 -3.27
CA ASN A 139 5.72 -7.55 -3.70
C ASN A 139 4.27 -7.06 -3.56
N GLY A 140 3.52 -7.56 -2.57
CA GLY A 140 2.19 -7.02 -2.26
C GLY A 140 2.16 -5.53 -1.90
N PHE A 141 3.27 -4.94 -1.43
CA PHE A 141 3.39 -3.48 -1.26
C PHE A 141 3.21 -2.69 -2.57
N GLY A 142 3.50 -3.31 -3.72
CA GLY A 142 3.37 -2.70 -5.04
C GLY A 142 1.96 -2.79 -5.63
N LEU A 143 1.04 -3.50 -4.97
CA LEU A 143 -0.30 -3.78 -5.50
C LEU A 143 -1.34 -2.78 -4.97
N PRO A 144 -2.33 -2.38 -5.80
CA PRO A 144 -3.48 -1.64 -5.30
C PRO A 144 -4.32 -2.50 -4.36
N ILE A 145 -5.02 -1.89 -3.41
CA ILE A 145 -5.97 -2.61 -2.56
C ILE A 145 -7.37 -2.22 -2.97
N PRO A 146 -8.13 -3.12 -3.62
CA PRO A 146 -9.40 -2.78 -4.26
C PRO A 146 -10.39 -2.02 -3.37
N PRO A 147 -10.66 -2.45 -2.11
CA PRO A 147 -11.59 -1.71 -1.24
C PRO A 147 -11.13 -0.29 -0.90
N LEU A 148 -9.85 0.01 -1.07
CA LEU A 148 -9.23 1.30 -0.79
C LEU A 148 -8.85 2.07 -2.06
N GLY A 149 -9.06 1.47 -3.23
CA GLY A 149 -8.53 1.97 -4.49
C GLY A 149 -6.99 2.06 -4.54
N SER A 150 -6.50 3.12 -5.18
CA SER A 150 -5.09 3.30 -5.55
C SER A 150 -4.19 3.82 -4.42
N ILE A 151 -4.16 3.16 -3.25
CA ILE A 151 -3.27 3.51 -2.12
C ILE A 151 -1.77 3.31 -2.40
N HIS A 152 -1.40 2.64 -3.49
CA HIS A 152 -0.01 2.24 -3.71
C HIS A 152 0.94 3.43 -3.84
N ALA A 153 0.49 4.56 -4.40
CA ALA A 153 1.28 5.79 -4.41
C ALA A 153 1.44 6.39 -3.01
N ASN A 154 0.41 6.31 -2.15
CA ASN A 154 0.54 6.69 -0.73
C ASN A 154 1.66 5.91 -0.05
N LEU A 155 1.82 4.61 -0.31
CA LEU A 155 2.88 3.83 0.34
C LEU A 155 4.29 4.31 -0.04
N VAL A 156 4.47 4.81 -1.26
CA VAL A 156 5.75 5.38 -1.69
C VAL A 156 6.12 6.58 -0.84
N PHE A 157 5.20 7.54 -0.74
CA PHE A 157 5.46 8.83 -0.09
C PHE A 157 5.30 8.79 1.43
N LEU A 158 4.33 8.03 1.94
CA LEU A 158 3.93 8.05 3.35
C LEU A 158 4.53 6.88 4.16
N ALA A 159 4.82 5.75 3.50
CA ALA A 159 5.36 4.55 4.14
C ALA A 159 6.83 4.26 3.78
N GLY A 160 7.41 5.05 2.86
CA GLY A 160 8.78 4.87 2.39
C GLY A 160 8.99 3.62 1.55
N VAL A 161 7.94 3.06 0.94
CA VAL A 161 8.06 1.95 -0.01
C VAL A 161 8.79 2.44 -1.27
N SER A 162 9.58 1.58 -1.92
CA SER A 162 10.22 1.98 -3.17
C SER A 162 9.20 2.20 -4.29
N PRO A 163 9.25 3.33 -5.03
CA PRO A 163 8.38 3.56 -6.18
C PRO A 163 8.60 2.53 -7.30
N LEU A 164 9.76 1.88 -7.33
CA LEU A 164 10.07 0.85 -8.33
C LEU A 164 9.33 -0.47 -8.10
N ARG A 165 8.57 -0.60 -6.99
CA ARG A 165 7.66 -1.73 -6.73
C ARG A 165 6.27 -1.54 -7.35
N LEU A 166 5.89 -0.30 -7.70
CA LEU A 166 4.52 0.05 -8.07
C LEU A 166 3.98 -0.79 -9.22
N MET A 167 2.70 -1.15 -9.16
CA MET A 167 2.03 -1.96 -10.17
C MET A 167 2.74 -3.28 -10.45
N ASP A 168 3.18 -3.93 -9.36
CA ASP A 168 3.88 -5.21 -9.40
C ASP A 168 5.12 -5.19 -10.31
N SER A 169 5.85 -4.07 -10.34
CA SER A 169 7.04 -3.93 -11.18
C SER A 169 8.24 -4.68 -10.62
N GLU A 170 9.00 -5.29 -11.53
CA GLU A 170 10.38 -5.68 -11.26
C GLU A 170 11.34 -4.53 -11.61
N PRO A 171 12.55 -4.45 -11.02
CA PRO A 171 13.52 -3.40 -11.35
C PRO A 171 13.82 -3.29 -12.85
N SER A 172 13.84 -4.42 -13.58
CA SER A 172 14.09 -4.48 -15.02
C SER A 172 12.98 -3.88 -15.87
N ASP A 173 11.78 -3.65 -15.31
CA ASP A 173 10.66 -3.05 -16.05
C ASP A 173 10.83 -1.53 -16.21
N TRP A 174 11.75 -0.91 -15.46
CA TRP A 174 11.94 0.53 -15.43
C TRP A 174 13.06 0.95 -16.38
N LYS A 175 12.76 1.96 -17.20
CA LYS A 175 13.75 2.62 -18.05
C LYS A 175 14.25 3.89 -17.37
N LEU A 176 15.56 4.03 -17.24
CA LEU A 176 16.17 5.31 -16.88
C LEU A 176 16.08 6.25 -18.09
N LEU A 177 15.32 7.34 -17.96
CA LEU A 177 15.14 8.34 -19.01
C LEU A 177 16.20 9.44 -18.94
N GLU A 178 16.42 9.98 -17.75
CA GLU A 178 17.28 11.13 -17.53
C GLU A 178 17.98 11.03 -16.18
N VAL A 179 19.23 11.53 -16.16
CA VAL A 179 19.97 11.80 -14.93
C VAL A 179 20.54 13.20 -15.06
N ASN A 180 20.10 14.11 -14.20
CA ASN A 180 20.67 15.45 -14.10
C ASN A 180 21.18 15.70 -12.68
N GLU A 181 21.70 16.88 -12.38
CA GLU A 181 22.26 17.20 -11.06
C GLU A 181 21.24 17.16 -9.93
N ASN A 182 19.95 17.29 -10.24
CA ASN A 182 18.87 17.39 -9.26
C ASN A 182 18.06 16.09 -9.12
N GLU A 183 17.89 15.33 -10.21
CA GLU A 183 16.93 14.23 -10.27
C GLU A 183 17.43 13.01 -11.05
N TRP A 184 16.98 11.84 -10.60
CA TRP A 184 16.86 10.64 -11.44
C TRP A 184 15.43 10.56 -11.98
N VAL A 185 15.28 10.31 -13.28
CA VAL A 185 13.96 10.15 -13.92
C VAL A 185 13.84 8.74 -14.50
N PHE A 186 12.90 7.98 -13.96
CA PHE A 186 12.56 6.64 -14.42
C PHE A 186 11.16 6.63 -15.04
N GLU A 187 10.96 5.80 -16.05
CA GLU A 187 9.66 5.59 -16.66
C GLU A 187 9.39 4.10 -16.86
N ARG A 188 8.13 3.73 -16.66
CA ARG A 188 7.57 2.44 -17.07
C ARG A 188 6.40 2.69 -18.00
N VAL A 189 6.52 2.21 -19.24
CA VAL A 189 5.44 2.12 -20.21
C VAL A 189 5.26 0.64 -20.55
N PRO A 190 4.07 0.04 -20.33
CA PRO A 190 3.87 -1.36 -20.61
C PRO A 190 3.83 -1.57 -22.13
N ASP A 191 4.76 -2.39 -22.62
CA ASP A 191 4.76 -2.89 -23.99
C ASP A 191 3.58 -3.88 -24.24
N ALA A 192 3.46 -4.39 -25.46
CA ALA A 192 2.37 -5.30 -25.83
C ALA A 192 2.30 -6.57 -24.95
N GLN A 193 3.45 -7.10 -24.52
CA GLN A 193 3.52 -8.29 -23.67
C GLN A 193 3.22 -7.95 -22.20
N ALA A 194 3.70 -6.81 -21.72
CA ALA A 194 3.44 -6.31 -20.38
C ALA A 194 1.97 -5.92 -20.20
N ARG A 195 1.32 -5.37 -21.23
CA ARG A 195 -0.11 -4.99 -21.20
C ARG A 195 -1.03 -6.15 -20.83
N ALA A 196 -0.74 -7.37 -21.30
CA ALA A 196 -1.48 -8.57 -20.95
C ALA A 196 -1.32 -8.99 -19.47
N ARG A 197 -0.24 -8.54 -18.81
CA ARG A 197 0.04 -8.79 -17.38
C ARG A 197 -0.44 -7.65 -16.47
N THR A 198 -0.70 -6.47 -17.04
CA THR A 198 -1.18 -5.28 -16.35
C THR A 198 -2.66 -5.02 -16.67
N GLU A 199 -3.49 -6.06 -16.70
CA GLU A 199 -4.94 -5.91 -16.85
C GLU A 199 -5.62 -5.66 -15.49
N GLY A 200 -6.93 -5.43 -15.51
CA GLY A 200 -7.73 -5.28 -14.29
C GLY A 200 -7.30 -4.09 -13.44
N TRP A 201 -6.98 -4.36 -12.18
CA TRP A 201 -6.52 -3.36 -11.21
C TRP A 201 -5.10 -2.89 -11.47
N LEU A 202 -4.30 -3.64 -12.23
CA LEU A 202 -2.93 -3.29 -12.55
C LEU A 202 -2.80 -2.46 -13.83
N ARG A 203 -3.92 -2.06 -14.44
CA ARG A 203 -3.89 -1.28 -15.68
C ARG A 203 -3.35 0.13 -15.48
N PHE A 204 -2.34 0.46 -16.27
CA PHE A 204 -1.81 1.81 -16.46
C PHE A 204 -1.26 1.94 -17.88
N ASP A 205 -1.13 3.18 -18.35
CA ASP A 205 -0.52 3.48 -19.65
C ASP A 205 0.92 3.96 -19.49
N ARG A 206 1.22 4.67 -18.39
CA ARG A 206 2.55 5.20 -18.09
C ARG A 206 2.71 5.46 -16.61
N ILE A 207 3.90 5.20 -16.08
CA ILE A 207 4.33 5.66 -14.76
C ILE A 207 5.67 6.37 -14.91
N GLU A 208 5.77 7.59 -14.42
CA GLU A 208 7.02 8.34 -14.34
C GLU A 208 7.36 8.59 -12.86
N VAL A 209 8.59 8.30 -12.48
CA VAL A 209 9.12 8.50 -11.13
C VAL A 209 10.31 9.45 -11.21
N ARG A 210 10.32 10.46 -10.36
CA ARG A 210 11.46 11.35 -10.16
C ARG A 210 11.97 11.22 -8.74
N LEU A 211 13.26 10.96 -8.59
CA LEU A 211 13.94 10.85 -7.30
C LEU A 211 14.89 12.02 -7.11
N SER A 212 14.86 12.68 -5.95
CA SER A 212 15.70 13.84 -5.69
C SER A 212 17.11 13.43 -5.27
N ARG A 213 18.10 13.78 -6.10
CA ARG A 213 19.52 13.53 -5.81
C ARG A 213 20.06 14.36 -4.65
N LYS A 214 19.42 15.49 -4.35
CA LYS A 214 19.75 16.34 -3.19
C LYS A 214 19.29 15.73 -1.87
N HIS A 215 18.39 14.75 -1.93
CA HIS A 215 17.75 14.15 -0.77
C HIS A 215 17.90 12.61 -0.82
N ASP A 216 19.11 12.12 -1.10
CA ASP A 216 19.45 10.69 -1.13
C ASP A 216 18.45 9.82 -1.93
N ASP A 217 18.06 10.31 -3.11
CA ASP A 217 17.13 9.66 -4.02
C ASP A 217 15.73 9.41 -3.42
N SER A 218 15.31 10.26 -2.48
CA SER A 218 13.95 10.29 -1.94
C SER A 218 12.94 10.67 -3.05
N PRO A 219 11.69 10.16 -3.02
CA PRO A 219 10.70 10.43 -4.05
C PRO A 219 10.38 11.93 -4.11
N ALA A 220 10.57 12.52 -5.30
CA ALA A 220 10.30 13.93 -5.56
C ALA A 220 8.96 14.10 -6.26
N ARG A 221 8.72 13.31 -7.31
CA ARG A 221 7.48 13.32 -8.07
C ARG A 221 7.15 11.92 -8.56
N LEU A 222 5.87 11.63 -8.66
CA LEU A 222 5.34 10.42 -9.29
C LEU A 222 4.14 10.82 -10.14
N GLU A 223 4.06 10.33 -11.36
CA GLU A 223 2.91 10.51 -12.22
C GLU A 223 2.44 9.14 -12.72
N ILE A 224 1.15 8.85 -12.56
CA ILE A 224 0.52 7.63 -13.06
C ILE A 224 -0.60 8.01 -14.04
N VAL A 225 -0.49 7.52 -15.26
CA VAL A 225 -1.47 7.75 -16.34
C VAL A 225 -2.31 6.49 -16.53
N ARG A 226 -3.64 6.63 -16.49
CA ARG A 226 -4.62 5.57 -16.73
C ARG A 226 -5.79 6.10 -17.56
N GLY A 227 -5.78 5.86 -18.87
CA GLY A 227 -6.70 6.42 -19.83
C GLY A 227 -6.72 7.94 -19.76
N ASN A 228 -7.89 8.51 -19.47
CA ASN A 228 -8.08 9.95 -19.32
C ASN A 228 -7.80 10.47 -17.90
N SER A 229 -7.33 9.60 -16.99
CA SER A 229 -6.96 9.98 -15.63
C SER A 229 -5.46 10.10 -15.49
N ILE A 230 -5.03 11.18 -14.83
CA ILE A 230 -3.64 11.39 -14.42
C ILE A 230 -3.66 11.63 -12.92
N GLU A 231 -2.80 10.90 -12.23
CA GLU A 231 -2.57 11.03 -10.79
C GLU A 231 -1.13 11.54 -10.60
N LYS A 232 -0.97 12.71 -9.99
CA LYS A 232 0.31 13.38 -9.80
C LYS A 232 0.59 13.52 -8.32
N TRP A 233 1.77 13.11 -7.90
CA TRP A 233 2.28 13.25 -6.54
C TRP A 233 3.56 14.06 -6.56
N GLU A 234 3.72 14.96 -5.60
CA GLU A 234 4.87 15.84 -5.47
C GLU A 234 5.24 16.03 -4.00
N THR A 235 6.51 15.82 -3.66
CA THR A 235 7.04 16.16 -2.34
C THR A 235 7.32 17.66 -2.29
N LEU A 236 6.65 18.34 -1.37
CA LEU A 236 6.80 19.78 -1.13
C LEU A 236 7.90 20.09 -0.11
N GLU A 237 8.03 19.24 0.91
CA GLU A 237 8.99 19.41 1.98
C GLU A 237 9.58 18.05 2.36
N TYR A 238 10.85 18.05 2.79
CA TYR A 238 11.57 16.86 3.27
C TYR A 238 11.98 17.02 4.72
N THR A 239 12.17 15.90 5.40
CA THR A 239 12.76 15.80 6.74
C THR A 239 13.72 14.62 6.81
N GLN A 240 14.54 14.56 7.86
CA GLN A 240 15.41 13.41 8.12
C GLN A 240 14.81 12.46 9.14
N VAL A 241 14.85 11.16 8.82
CA VAL A 241 14.50 10.06 9.71
C VAL A 241 15.69 9.11 9.78
N GLU A 242 16.37 9.04 10.93
CA GLU A 242 17.62 8.26 11.11
C GLU A 242 18.64 8.47 9.97
N ASN A 243 18.93 9.74 9.67
CA ASN A 243 19.86 10.16 8.61
C ASN A 243 19.43 9.77 7.18
N THR A 244 18.16 9.40 6.97
CA THR A 244 17.60 9.19 5.64
C THR A 244 16.57 10.25 5.35
N TRP A 245 16.64 10.87 4.18
CA TRP A 245 15.65 11.83 3.74
C TRP A 245 14.31 11.15 3.44
N MET A 246 13.25 11.80 3.91
CA MET A 246 11.87 11.38 3.76
C MET A 246 11.02 12.58 3.35
N PRO A 247 9.98 12.39 2.53
CA PRO A 247 8.94 13.40 2.41
C PRO A 247 8.33 13.71 3.80
N SER A 248 8.08 14.98 4.09
CA SER A 248 7.34 15.44 5.27
C SER A 248 6.06 16.18 4.89
N LYS A 249 5.98 16.69 3.65
CA LYS A 249 4.77 17.27 3.09
C LYS A 249 4.65 16.89 1.63
N VAL A 250 3.49 16.39 1.23
CA VAL A 250 3.28 15.80 -0.09
C VAL A 250 1.94 16.25 -0.64
N ARG A 251 1.93 16.69 -1.89
CA ARG A 251 0.72 17.02 -2.63
C ARG A 251 0.37 15.89 -3.58
N CYS A 252 -0.90 15.54 -3.67
CA CYS A 252 -1.47 14.66 -4.67
C CYS A 252 -2.58 15.38 -5.41
N GLU A 253 -2.58 15.32 -6.74
CA GLU A 253 -3.61 15.88 -7.61
C GLU A 253 -4.11 14.78 -8.55
N SER A 254 -5.42 14.64 -8.68
CA SER A 254 -6.00 13.68 -9.63
C SER A 254 -7.38 14.13 -10.10
N ARG A 255 -7.69 13.80 -11.35
CA ARG A 255 -9.03 13.93 -11.92
C ARG A 255 -9.47 12.57 -12.47
N VAL A 256 -10.67 12.15 -12.07
CA VAL A 256 -11.29 10.88 -12.48
C VAL A 256 -12.76 11.16 -12.78
N GLY A 257 -13.15 11.08 -14.05
CA GLY A 257 -14.51 11.43 -14.47
C GLY A 257 -14.89 12.85 -14.06
N SER A 258 -16.00 12.97 -13.33
CA SER A 258 -16.50 14.24 -12.78
C SER A 258 -15.80 14.67 -11.48
N SER A 259 -14.91 13.87 -10.92
CA SER A 259 -14.28 14.15 -9.63
C SER A 259 -12.87 14.68 -9.81
N GLU A 260 -12.53 15.75 -9.11
CA GLU A 260 -11.19 16.28 -9.01
C GLU A 260 -10.78 16.40 -7.55
N PHE A 261 -9.54 16.03 -7.25
CA PHE A 261 -8.97 15.99 -5.91
C PHE A 261 -7.65 16.73 -5.91
N GLN A 262 -7.49 17.65 -4.97
CA GLN A 262 -6.19 18.17 -4.55
C GLN A 262 -6.01 17.84 -3.08
N ILE A 263 -4.99 17.06 -2.76
CA ILE A 263 -4.77 16.49 -1.43
C ILE A 263 -3.39 16.92 -0.96
N VAL A 264 -3.28 17.37 0.30
CA VAL A 264 -2.02 17.60 0.98
C VAL A 264 -1.92 16.64 2.16
N TYR A 265 -0.82 15.90 2.21
CA TYR A 265 -0.42 15.07 3.33
C TYR A 265 0.70 15.77 4.08
N GLN A 266 0.56 15.91 5.41
CA GLN A 266 1.56 16.50 6.28
C GLN A 266 1.95 15.51 7.37
N LEU A 267 3.23 15.16 7.44
CA LEU A 267 3.79 14.31 8.48
C LEU A 267 3.70 15.09 9.81
N GLN A 268 2.95 14.52 10.75
CA GLN A 268 2.81 15.09 12.10
C GLN A 268 3.88 14.54 13.02
N ARG A 269 4.12 13.23 12.91
CA ARG A 269 5.02 12.51 13.82
C ARG A 269 5.60 11.28 13.15
N HIS A 270 6.82 10.94 13.56
CA HIS A 270 7.37 9.61 13.35
C HIS A 270 8.07 9.09 14.61
N ALA A 271 8.06 7.78 14.82
CA ALA A 271 8.69 7.12 15.95
C ALA A 271 9.22 5.74 15.57
N ARG A 272 10.04 5.12 16.43
CA ARG A 272 10.35 3.68 16.28
C ARG A 272 9.08 2.89 16.55
N SER A 273 8.82 1.89 15.71
CA SER A 273 7.65 1.05 15.86
C SER A 273 7.75 0.18 17.11
N GLY A 274 6.62 0.06 17.81
CA GLY A 274 6.38 -1.04 18.73
C GLY A 274 5.95 -2.30 17.99
N SER A 275 5.39 -3.26 18.73
CA SER A 275 4.71 -4.41 18.13
C SER A 275 3.47 -3.98 17.37
N VAL A 276 3.27 -4.53 16.17
CA VAL A 276 2.00 -4.39 15.44
C VAL A 276 1.04 -5.47 15.91
N ILE A 277 -0.16 -5.05 16.34
CA ILE A 277 -1.24 -5.95 16.77
C ILE A 277 -2.31 -5.94 15.68
N VAL A 278 -2.74 -7.14 15.26
CA VAL A 278 -3.93 -7.32 14.44
C VAL A 278 -5.13 -7.41 15.37
N ASP A 279 -5.89 -6.34 15.42
CA ASP A 279 -7.00 -6.07 16.36
C ASP A 279 -8.36 -6.27 15.67
N ILE A 280 -8.54 -7.42 15.04
CA ILE A 280 -9.82 -7.86 14.48
C ILE A 280 -10.51 -8.75 15.51
N PRO A 281 -11.79 -8.51 15.85
CA PRO A 281 -12.53 -9.35 16.79
C PRO A 281 -12.57 -10.81 16.33
N LYS A 282 -12.42 -11.75 17.26
CA LYS A 282 -12.61 -13.19 16.97
C LYS A 282 -14.05 -13.41 16.48
N GLY A 283 -14.21 -14.24 15.45
CA GLY A 283 -15.51 -14.50 14.83
C GLY A 283 -15.88 -13.51 13.73
N ALA A 284 -15.10 -12.43 13.53
CA ALA A 284 -15.39 -11.47 12.47
C ALA A 284 -15.32 -12.15 11.09
N PRO A 285 -16.30 -11.91 10.20
CA PRO A 285 -16.32 -12.49 8.86
C PRO A 285 -15.14 -12.01 8.01
N VAL A 286 -14.43 -12.94 7.39
CA VAL A 286 -13.32 -12.68 6.48
C VAL A 286 -13.53 -13.43 5.17
N LEU A 287 -13.58 -12.70 4.06
CA LEU A 287 -13.57 -13.28 2.72
C LEU A 287 -12.14 -13.68 2.34
N ASP A 288 -11.90 -14.96 2.08
CA ASP A 288 -10.57 -15.50 1.77
C ASP A 288 -10.33 -15.67 0.27
N TRP A 289 -9.60 -14.72 -0.33
CA TRP A 289 -9.23 -14.70 -1.75
C TRP A 289 -7.83 -15.26 -2.01
N ARG A 290 -7.16 -15.85 -1.01
CA ARG A 290 -5.77 -16.34 -1.17
C ARG A 290 -5.62 -17.34 -2.31
N ALA A 291 -6.65 -18.15 -2.58
CA ALA A 291 -6.65 -19.13 -3.67
C ALA A 291 -6.49 -18.50 -5.07
N ARG A 292 -6.87 -17.23 -5.25
CA ARG A 292 -6.69 -16.53 -6.55
C ARG A 292 -5.26 -16.07 -6.79
N GLY A 293 -4.41 -16.02 -5.76
CA GLY A 293 -3.07 -15.47 -5.88
C GLY A 293 -3.08 -14.09 -6.54
N ARG A 294 -2.14 -13.84 -7.48
CA ARG A 294 -2.11 -12.61 -8.29
C ARG A 294 -3.28 -12.44 -9.25
N GLY A 295 -3.98 -13.53 -9.58
CA GLY A 295 -5.11 -13.50 -10.52
C GLY A 295 -6.24 -12.58 -10.09
N TYR A 296 -6.35 -12.25 -8.80
CA TYR A 296 -7.31 -11.26 -8.32
C TYR A 296 -7.06 -9.87 -8.94
N TRP A 297 -5.80 -9.45 -9.08
CA TRP A 297 -5.46 -8.10 -9.55
C TRP A 297 -5.42 -7.98 -11.07
N THR A 298 -5.08 -9.07 -11.76
CA THR A 298 -4.97 -9.10 -13.23
C THR A 298 -6.29 -9.41 -13.92
N ALA A 299 -7.31 -9.92 -13.21
CA ALA A 299 -8.60 -10.22 -13.82
C ALA A 299 -9.30 -8.94 -14.31
N PRO A 300 -9.98 -8.97 -15.48
CA PRO A 300 -10.72 -7.83 -15.99
C PRO A 300 -11.73 -7.29 -14.95
N LEU A 301 -11.84 -5.96 -14.83
CA LEU A 301 -12.67 -5.34 -13.79
C LEU A 301 -14.15 -5.75 -13.86
N HIS A 302 -14.68 -6.04 -15.05
CA HIS A 302 -16.07 -6.51 -15.21
C HIS A 302 -16.27 -7.93 -14.64
N GLU A 303 -15.26 -8.80 -14.70
CA GLU A 303 -15.29 -10.12 -14.06
C GLU A 303 -15.18 -10.02 -12.54
N ILE A 304 -14.56 -8.96 -12.03
CA ILE A 304 -14.46 -8.69 -10.59
C ILE A 304 -15.78 -8.09 -10.11
N ALA A 305 -16.36 -7.11 -10.81
CA ALA A 305 -17.66 -6.51 -10.46
C ALA A 305 -18.81 -7.52 -10.44
N LEU A 306 -18.81 -8.51 -11.34
CA LEU A 306 -19.80 -9.60 -11.36
C LEU A 306 -19.57 -10.67 -10.29
N ARG A 307 -18.43 -10.64 -9.57
CA ARG A 307 -18.02 -11.69 -8.62
C ARG A 307 -17.67 -11.17 -7.22
N VAL A 308 -17.67 -9.85 -7.02
CA VAL A 308 -17.61 -9.23 -5.70
C VAL A 308 -19.04 -9.18 -5.21
N ASP A 309 -19.49 -10.30 -4.63
CA ASP A 309 -20.59 -10.26 -3.67
C ASP A 309 -20.12 -9.35 -2.54
N ILE A 310 -20.55 -8.09 -2.58
CA ILE A 310 -20.47 -7.20 -1.43
C ILE A 310 -21.26 -7.93 -0.34
N PRO A 311 -20.65 -8.32 0.79
CA PRO A 311 -21.40 -8.97 1.85
C PRO A 311 -22.58 -8.07 2.22
N PRO A 312 -23.82 -8.60 2.24
CA PRO A 312 -24.92 -7.83 2.79
C PRO A 312 -24.53 -7.38 4.20
N ALA A 313 -24.94 -6.17 4.56
CA ALA A 313 -24.83 -5.72 5.93
C ALA A 313 -25.42 -6.80 6.85
N VAL A 314 -24.70 -7.14 7.92
CA VAL A 314 -25.13 -8.20 8.85
C VAL A 314 -26.52 -7.83 9.38
N GLY A 315 -27.55 -8.54 8.90
CA GLY A 315 -28.96 -8.30 9.25
C GLY A 315 -29.91 -7.88 8.12
N SER A 316 -29.51 -7.81 6.84
CA SER A 316 -30.48 -7.55 5.75
C SER A 316 -31.14 -8.83 5.19
N ASP A 317 -32.45 -8.73 4.93
CA ASP A 317 -33.31 -9.79 4.39
C ASP A 317 -32.93 -10.26 2.97
N GLU A 318 -31.97 -9.60 2.31
CA GLU A 318 -31.47 -9.93 0.96
C GLU A 318 -30.69 -11.25 0.88
N SER A 319 -30.45 -11.91 2.02
CA SER A 319 -29.76 -13.20 2.11
C SER A 319 -30.47 -14.37 1.39
N ARG A 320 -31.69 -14.16 0.88
CA ARG A 320 -32.55 -15.22 0.34
C ARG A 320 -32.70 -15.29 -1.18
N GLU A 321 -32.37 -14.24 -1.94
CA GLU A 321 -32.68 -14.22 -3.39
C GLU A 321 -31.48 -14.50 -4.32
N ALA A 322 -30.25 -14.57 -3.81
CA ALA A 322 -29.04 -14.77 -4.63
C ALA A 322 -28.78 -16.24 -5.10
N GLN A 323 -29.80 -17.11 -5.15
CA GLN A 323 -29.63 -18.51 -5.58
C GLN A 323 -30.04 -18.80 -7.04
N GLY A 324 -30.31 -17.79 -7.86
CA GLY A 324 -30.87 -17.97 -9.19
C GLY A 324 -30.06 -17.38 -10.35
N SER A 325 -28.86 -17.88 -10.64
CA SER A 325 -28.34 -18.09 -12.02
C SER A 325 -26.85 -18.43 -12.06
N GLY A 326 -26.52 -19.65 -12.48
CA GLY A 326 -25.31 -20.03 -13.21
C GLY A 326 -23.92 -19.63 -12.66
N GLY A 327 -23.40 -20.40 -11.70
CA GLY A 327 -21.96 -20.62 -11.52
C GLY A 327 -21.40 -20.38 -10.10
N VAL A 328 -21.43 -21.39 -9.25
CA VAL A 328 -20.87 -21.39 -7.86
C VAL A 328 -19.42 -21.94 -7.92
N PRO A 329 -18.42 -21.40 -7.16
CA PRO A 329 -18.47 -21.31 -5.69
C PRO A 329 -18.67 -19.90 -5.14
N SER A 330 -19.67 -19.77 -4.27
CA SER A 330 -19.63 -18.85 -3.13
C SER A 330 -18.27 -19.00 -2.44
N GLN A 331 -17.53 -17.91 -2.31
CA GLN A 331 -16.18 -17.95 -1.75
C GLN A 331 -16.21 -18.38 -0.29
N PRO A 332 -15.16 -19.06 0.21
CA PRO A 332 -15.15 -19.50 1.60
C PRO A 332 -15.06 -18.27 2.51
N LEU A 333 -16.20 -17.93 3.10
CA LEU A 333 -16.25 -17.08 4.27
C LEU A 333 -15.59 -17.86 5.42
N THR A 334 -14.54 -17.29 6.00
CA THR A 334 -13.91 -17.81 7.23
C THR A 334 -14.09 -16.78 8.34
N GLU A 335 -13.86 -17.20 9.58
CA GLU A 335 -13.86 -16.31 10.73
C GLU A 335 -12.43 -15.94 11.14
N TRP A 336 -12.26 -14.70 11.60
CA TRP A 336 -11.02 -14.30 12.26
C TRP A 336 -10.82 -15.05 13.57
N GLY A 337 -9.61 -15.57 13.79
CA GLY A 337 -9.25 -16.27 15.02
C GLY A 337 -7.93 -17.03 14.93
N PRO A 338 -7.54 -17.77 16.00
CA PRO A 338 -6.23 -18.40 16.10
C PRO A 338 -5.89 -19.39 14.98
N VAL A 339 -6.89 -20.03 14.39
CA VAL A 339 -6.70 -20.98 13.28
C VAL A 339 -6.29 -20.24 12.00
N LEU A 340 -6.98 -19.16 11.66
CA LEU A 340 -6.65 -18.35 10.48
C LEU A 340 -5.27 -17.68 10.63
N GLU A 341 -4.98 -17.14 11.81
CA GLU A 341 -3.65 -16.58 12.10
C GLU A 341 -2.53 -17.61 11.95
N ARG A 342 -2.76 -18.85 12.42
CA ARG A 342 -1.80 -19.94 12.25
C ARG A 342 -1.61 -20.27 10.77
N SER A 343 -2.69 -20.36 10.01
CA SER A 343 -2.64 -20.59 8.55
C SER A 343 -1.83 -19.51 7.83
N ILE A 344 -2.01 -18.23 8.18
CA ILE A 344 -1.22 -17.11 7.62
C ILE A 344 0.27 -17.31 7.92
N ARG A 345 0.63 -17.63 9.17
CA ARG A 345 2.03 -17.85 9.57
C ARG A 345 2.65 -19.05 8.86
N GLU A 346 1.90 -20.13 8.65
CA GLU A 346 2.34 -21.30 7.89
C GLU A 346 2.58 -20.96 6.41
N SER A 347 1.66 -20.23 5.77
CA SER A 347 1.84 -19.74 4.40
C SER A 347 3.13 -18.90 4.25
N LEU A 348 3.40 -18.00 5.19
CA LEU A 348 4.62 -17.17 5.16
C LEU A 348 5.90 -18.02 5.27
N ARG A 349 5.90 -19.04 6.15
CA ARG A 349 7.03 -19.97 6.28
C ARG A 349 7.28 -20.74 4.99
N GLU A 350 6.21 -21.20 4.35
CA GLU A 350 6.29 -21.92 3.07
C GLU A 350 6.82 -21.04 1.93
N ILE A 351 6.35 -19.78 1.83
CA ILE A 351 6.85 -18.82 0.84
C ILE A 351 8.34 -18.54 1.04
N GLU A 352 8.78 -18.31 2.29
CA GLU A 352 10.19 -18.09 2.61
C GLU A 352 11.03 -19.36 2.32
N ARG A 353 10.49 -20.56 2.59
CA ARG A 353 11.16 -21.82 2.26
C ARG A 353 11.41 -21.93 0.75
N ARG A 354 10.40 -21.65 -0.08
CA ARG A 354 10.52 -21.66 -1.55
C ARG A 354 11.56 -20.65 -2.02
N ARG A 355 11.54 -19.42 -1.50
CA ARG A 355 12.51 -18.38 -1.84
C ARG A 355 13.95 -18.84 -1.61
N ARG A 356 14.24 -19.50 -0.49
CA ARG A 356 15.58 -20.03 -0.18
C ARG A 356 16.01 -21.17 -1.11
N GLN A 357 15.06 -21.94 -1.63
CA GLN A 357 15.33 -23.02 -2.57
C GLN A 357 15.54 -22.52 -4.00
N SER A 358 14.99 -21.35 -4.33
CA SER A 358 15.15 -20.70 -5.64
C SER A 358 16.31 -19.70 -5.71
N ALA A 359 17.00 -19.45 -4.58
CA ALA A 359 18.21 -18.65 -4.56
C ALA A 359 19.38 -19.50 -5.12
N PRO A 360 20.10 -19.02 -6.15
CA PRO A 360 21.21 -19.73 -6.76
C PRO A 360 22.42 -19.93 -5.84
#